data_AF-A0A917EIS7-F1
#
_entry.id   AF-A0A917EIS7-F1
#
_cell.length_a   1.000
_cell.length_b   1.000
_cell.length_c   1.000
_cell.angle_alpha   90.00
_cell.angle_beta   90.00
_cell.angle_gamma   90.00
#
_symmetry.space_group_name_H-M   'P 1'
#
loop_
_entity.id
_entity.type
_entity.pdbx_description
1 polymer ?
#
loop_
_entity_poly.entity_id
_entity_poly.type
_entity_poly.pdbx_seq_one_letter_code
_entity_poly.pdbx_strand_id
1 'polypeptide(L)'
;MAHDGQDMTGAGTTILPDLLTLTAAAIAPAEELLDKAQASVRAMVLEGGEKITTPAVEKHQTATHGLAWLATYVESLRQMQKWAEKLTADGKFGEMEQLIHQIAFGEYLWQIIGGIQMSQNEIVRLQDLGLSPADQATLNTDAVSTLCQSGNTQAARSRLTALIVDQKGATMYGASGLDEELEMIRDQFRRYAVEKVEPYAHEWHLKDELIPMSVIQELSEMGVFGLTIPENLGGFGLTKASMVVVSEELSRGYIGVGSLATRSEIAAELILGGGTDDQKSYWLPKLASGEILPTAVFTEPNTGSDLASLRTRAVKDGDDYRITGNKTWITHAARTHVMTVLARTDPNSTDHNGLSMFLAEKTPGTDEDPFPTEGMTGGEIEVLGYRGMKEYELGFDNFHVKGDNLLGGTEGQGFRQLMKTFEAARIQTAARAIGVAQASLDVGLQYALDRKAFGQPLVNFPRVSGKLAMMAVEIAVARQLTYFSAYEKDHDRRCDLEAGMAKLLGARVAWSCADNALQIHGGNGFALEYTVSRLLCDARILNIFEGAAEIQAQVIARRLLG
;
A
#
# COMPACT_ATOMS: atom_id res chain seq x y z
N MET A 1 26.05 -48.03 -3.12
CA MET A 1 24.88 -48.53 -2.37
C MET A 1 23.71 -47.66 -2.74
N ALA A 2 22.67 -48.28 -3.28
CA ALA A 2 21.40 -47.63 -3.57
C ALA A 2 20.84 -47.07 -2.26
N HIS A 3 20.46 -45.80 -2.25
CA HIS A 3 19.49 -45.32 -1.27
C HIS A 3 18.15 -45.35 -1.97
N ASP A 4 17.42 -46.39 -1.61
CA ASP A 4 16.11 -46.74 -2.08
C ASP A 4 15.14 -45.57 -1.85
N GLY A 5 14.38 -45.27 -2.90
CA GLY A 5 13.25 -44.35 -2.83
C GLY A 5 12.32 -44.78 -1.71
N GLN A 6 12.31 -44.00 -0.63
CA GLN A 6 11.14 -43.94 0.23
C GLN A 6 10.08 -43.18 -0.55
N ASP A 7 9.27 -43.98 -1.22
CA ASP A 7 7.94 -43.59 -1.65
C ASP A 7 7.20 -43.04 -0.42
N MET A 8 7.01 -41.72 -0.39
CA MET A 8 6.23 -41.03 0.64
C MET A 8 4.75 -41.35 0.41
N THR A 9 4.36 -42.61 0.59
CA THR A 9 2.99 -43.13 0.44
C THR A 9 2.13 -42.78 1.65
N GLY A 10 2.05 -41.50 1.96
CA GLY A 10 1.10 -40.90 2.91
C GLY A 10 0.42 -39.66 2.34
N ALA A 11 0.41 -39.49 1.02
CA ALA A 11 -0.15 -38.31 0.37
C ALA A 11 -1.68 -38.41 0.31
N GLY A 12 -2.36 -37.73 1.22
CA GLY A 12 -3.61 -37.08 0.86
C GLY A 12 -3.39 -36.21 -0.39
N THR A 13 -4.45 -35.92 -1.14
CA THR A 13 -4.36 -35.04 -2.31
C THR A 13 -3.72 -33.70 -1.91
N THR A 14 -2.74 -33.21 -2.67
CA THR A 14 -2.03 -31.96 -2.36
C THR A 14 -2.98 -30.76 -2.29
N ILE A 15 -4.04 -30.81 -3.09
CA ILE A 15 -5.20 -29.93 -3.02
C ILE A 15 -6.31 -30.66 -2.25
N LEU A 16 -6.95 -29.95 -1.33
CA LEU A 16 -8.06 -30.45 -0.55
C LEU A 16 -9.28 -30.69 -1.46
N PRO A 17 -9.99 -31.82 -1.29
CA PRO A 17 -11.26 -32.03 -1.97
C PRO A 17 -12.28 -30.98 -1.53
N ASP A 18 -13.19 -30.60 -2.42
CA ASP A 18 -14.26 -29.63 -2.15
C ASP A 18 -13.77 -28.27 -1.60
N LEU A 19 -12.59 -27.84 -2.04
CA LEU A 19 -11.88 -26.67 -1.51
C LEU A 19 -12.75 -25.40 -1.39
N LEU A 20 -13.53 -25.06 -2.42
CA LEU A 20 -14.39 -23.86 -2.40
C LEU A 20 -15.49 -23.96 -1.35
N THR A 21 -16.08 -25.15 -1.18
CA THR A 21 -17.10 -25.40 -0.16
C THR A 21 -16.49 -25.31 1.24
N LEU A 22 -15.30 -25.88 1.44
CA LEU A 22 -14.58 -25.81 2.71
C LEU A 22 -14.22 -24.37 3.09
N THR A 23 -13.67 -23.61 2.14
CA THR A 23 -13.25 -22.21 2.36
C THR A 23 -14.44 -21.29 2.57
N ALA A 24 -15.53 -21.44 1.80
CA ALA A 24 -16.79 -20.74 2.05
C ALA A 24 -17.35 -21.01 3.46
N ALA A 25 -17.33 -22.27 3.90
CA ALA A 25 -17.82 -22.67 5.22
C ALA A 25 -16.99 -22.12 6.40
N ALA A 26 -15.75 -21.68 6.15
CA ALA A 26 -14.89 -21.08 7.18
C ALA A 26 -15.13 -19.58 7.40
N ILE A 27 -15.81 -18.89 6.48
CA ILE A 27 -16.02 -17.43 6.56
C ILE A 27 -16.97 -17.06 7.69
N ALA A 28 -18.16 -17.67 7.74
CA ALA A 28 -19.17 -17.33 8.74
C ALA A 28 -18.68 -17.50 10.20
N PRO A 29 -17.94 -18.57 10.56
CA PRO A 29 -17.29 -18.67 11.87
C PRO A 29 -16.28 -17.54 12.16
N ALA A 30 -15.51 -17.12 11.16
CA ALA A 30 -14.54 -16.04 11.31
C ALA A 30 -15.22 -14.66 11.48
N GLU A 31 -16.33 -14.44 10.78
CA GLU A 31 -17.19 -13.25 10.93
C GLU A 31 -17.85 -13.20 12.32
N GLU A 32 -18.41 -14.32 12.79
CA GLU A 32 -19.00 -14.39 14.13
C GLU A 32 -17.95 -14.09 15.21
N LEU A 33 -16.72 -14.57 15.05
CA LEU A 33 -15.62 -14.25 15.96
C LEU A 33 -15.27 -12.75 15.93
N LEU A 34 -15.24 -12.13 14.75
CA LEU A 34 -15.01 -10.69 14.60
C LEU A 34 -16.11 -9.88 15.26
N ASP A 35 -17.38 -10.26 15.12
CA ASP A 35 -18.51 -9.60 15.77
C ASP A 35 -18.37 -9.63 17.30
N LYS A 36 -17.96 -10.78 17.86
CA LYS A 36 -17.66 -10.92 19.30
C LYS A 36 -16.49 -10.04 19.71
N ALA A 37 -15.41 -10.00 18.93
CA ALA A 37 -14.26 -9.15 19.20
C ALA A 37 -14.65 -7.67 19.18
N GLN A 38 -15.42 -7.23 18.20
CA GLN A 38 -15.89 -5.86 18.08
C GLN A 38 -16.76 -5.47 19.28
N ALA A 39 -17.70 -6.33 19.69
CA ALA A 39 -18.52 -6.09 20.88
C ALA A 39 -17.69 -6.00 22.17
N SER A 40 -16.73 -6.90 22.34
CA SER A 40 -15.84 -6.94 23.52
C SER A 40 -14.93 -5.70 23.60
N VAL A 41 -14.22 -5.39 22.51
CA VAL A 41 -13.35 -4.20 22.44
C VAL A 41 -14.15 -2.92 22.58
N ARG A 42 -15.37 -2.86 22.01
CA ARG A 42 -16.28 -1.73 22.21
C ARG A 42 -16.60 -1.54 23.70
N ALA A 43 -16.91 -2.61 24.43
CA ALA A 43 -17.16 -2.53 25.86
C ALA A 43 -15.95 -2.01 26.66
N MET A 44 -14.72 -2.28 26.22
CA MET A 44 -13.50 -1.76 26.86
C MET A 44 -13.33 -0.25 26.71
N VAL A 45 -13.77 0.32 25.58
CA VAL A 45 -13.54 1.73 25.25
C VAL A 45 -14.74 2.65 25.49
N LEU A 46 -15.86 2.09 25.97
CA LEU A 46 -17.04 2.86 26.39
C LEU A 46 -16.84 3.40 27.81
N GLU A 47 -16.75 4.73 27.94
CA GLU A 47 -16.85 5.39 29.24
C GLU A 47 -18.31 5.70 29.57
N GLY A 48 -18.73 5.39 30.81
CA GLY A 48 -20.11 5.58 31.25
C GLY A 48 -21.16 4.74 30.49
N GLY A 49 -20.72 3.80 29.63
CA GLY A 49 -21.59 2.95 28.81
C GLY A 49 -22.12 3.60 27.52
N GLU A 50 -21.80 4.87 27.25
CA GLU A 50 -22.48 5.64 26.20
C GLU A 50 -21.54 6.16 25.10
N LYS A 51 -20.27 6.48 25.43
CA LYS A 51 -19.38 7.18 24.50
C LYS A 51 -17.99 6.56 24.42
N ILE A 52 -17.50 6.39 23.19
CA ILE A 52 -16.09 6.08 22.93
C ILE A 52 -15.27 7.36 23.14
N THR A 53 -14.24 7.29 23.98
CA THR A 53 -13.34 8.42 24.25
C THR A 53 -11.93 8.13 23.71
N THR A 54 -11.20 9.18 23.33
CA THR A 54 -9.80 9.04 22.93
C THR A 54 -8.93 8.43 24.04
N PRO A 55 -9.02 8.88 25.32
CA PRO A 55 -8.24 8.28 26.40
C PRO A 55 -8.52 6.78 26.62
N ALA A 56 -9.78 6.34 26.51
CA ALA A 56 -10.11 4.93 26.65
C ALA A 56 -9.53 4.10 25.49
N VAL A 57 -9.61 4.61 24.26
CA VAL A 57 -9.00 3.97 23.10
C VAL A 57 -7.48 3.90 23.21
N GLU A 58 -6.82 4.96 23.68
CA GLU A 58 -5.37 4.96 23.94
C GLU A 58 -4.98 3.96 25.05
N LYS A 59 -5.77 3.88 26.12
CA LYS A 59 -5.55 2.91 27.20
C LYS A 59 -5.67 1.46 26.71
N HIS A 60 -6.57 1.20 25.77
CA HIS A 60 -6.84 -0.12 25.20
C HIS A 60 -6.28 -0.28 23.78
N GLN A 61 -5.20 0.44 23.46
CA GLN A 61 -4.71 0.56 22.08
C GLN A 61 -4.38 -0.79 21.44
N THR A 62 -3.69 -1.69 22.15
CA THR A 62 -3.40 -3.06 21.68
C THR A 62 -4.68 -3.80 21.26
N ALA A 63 -5.75 -3.70 22.04
CA ALA A 63 -7.03 -4.36 21.73
C ALA A 63 -7.71 -3.70 20.51
N THR A 64 -7.72 -2.36 20.45
CA THR A 64 -8.31 -1.66 19.31
C THR A 64 -7.56 -1.89 18.01
N HIS A 65 -6.23 -1.88 18.03
CA HIS A 65 -5.41 -2.19 16.85
C HIS A 65 -5.51 -3.66 16.49
N GLY A 66 -5.58 -4.54 17.48
CA GLY A 66 -5.84 -5.95 17.28
C GLY A 66 -7.16 -6.22 16.57
N LEU A 67 -8.23 -5.49 16.92
CA LEU A 67 -9.50 -5.56 16.21
C LEU A 67 -9.36 -5.16 14.74
N ALA A 68 -8.59 -4.11 14.44
CA ALA A 68 -8.33 -3.70 13.06
C ALA A 68 -7.59 -4.78 12.26
N TRP A 69 -6.61 -5.46 12.86
CA TRP A 69 -5.89 -6.57 12.23
C TRP A 69 -6.75 -7.82 12.06
N LEU A 70 -7.57 -8.17 13.05
CA LEU A 70 -8.54 -9.27 12.93
C LEU A 70 -9.53 -8.99 11.79
N ALA A 71 -10.10 -7.78 11.74
CA ALA A 71 -11.00 -7.38 10.65
C ALA A 71 -10.32 -7.45 9.28
N THR A 72 -9.04 -7.02 9.20
CA THR A 72 -8.24 -7.14 7.97
C THR A 72 -8.10 -8.59 7.51
N TYR A 73 -7.87 -9.53 8.43
CA TYR A 73 -7.74 -10.95 8.11
C TYR A 73 -9.06 -11.58 7.66
N VAL A 74 -10.15 -11.28 8.35
CA VAL A 74 -11.49 -11.77 7.98
C VAL A 74 -11.89 -11.24 6.61
N GLU A 75 -11.69 -9.94 6.35
CA GLU A 75 -11.97 -9.36 5.04
C GLU A 75 -11.06 -9.95 3.95
N SER A 76 -9.79 -10.22 4.25
CA SER A 76 -8.88 -10.91 3.34
C SER A 76 -9.39 -12.29 2.92
N LEU A 77 -9.86 -13.09 3.87
CA LEU A 77 -10.45 -14.41 3.58
C LEU A 77 -11.73 -14.29 2.73
N ARG A 78 -12.58 -13.30 3.03
CA ARG A 78 -13.80 -13.02 2.26
C ARG A 78 -13.47 -12.67 0.80
N GLN A 79 -12.48 -11.80 0.58
CA GLN A 79 -12.10 -11.38 -0.78
C GLN A 79 -11.37 -12.48 -1.54
N MET A 80 -10.56 -13.32 -0.88
CA MET A 80 -9.99 -14.52 -1.49
C MET A 80 -11.06 -15.52 -1.94
N GLN A 81 -12.12 -15.72 -1.14
CA GLN A 81 -13.24 -16.56 -1.56
C GLN A 81 -13.95 -16.03 -2.79
N LYS A 82 -14.28 -14.73 -2.82
CA LYS A 82 -14.92 -14.09 -3.98
C LYS A 82 -14.06 -14.19 -5.24
N TRP A 83 -12.75 -14.00 -5.10
CA TRP A 83 -11.78 -14.20 -6.19
C TRP A 83 -11.81 -15.63 -6.72
N ALA A 84 -11.77 -16.62 -5.84
CA ALA A 84 -11.79 -18.04 -6.21
C ALA A 84 -13.11 -18.45 -6.89
N GLU A 85 -14.25 -17.96 -6.38
CA GLU A 85 -15.59 -18.16 -6.99
C GLU A 85 -15.68 -17.54 -8.37
N LYS A 86 -15.20 -16.29 -8.53
CA LYS A 86 -15.16 -15.60 -9.83
C LYS A 86 -14.32 -16.38 -10.83
N LEU A 87 -13.09 -16.75 -10.47
CA LEU A 87 -12.23 -17.53 -11.35
C LEU A 87 -12.82 -18.90 -11.70
N THR A 88 -13.59 -19.50 -10.79
CA THR A 88 -14.27 -20.77 -11.05
C THR A 88 -15.36 -20.60 -12.10
N ALA A 89 -16.17 -19.53 -11.97
CA ALA A 89 -17.18 -19.18 -12.96
C ALA A 89 -16.56 -18.91 -14.34
N ASP A 90 -15.38 -18.29 -14.37
CA ASP A 90 -14.64 -17.97 -15.59
C ASP A 90 -13.82 -19.16 -16.14
N GLY A 91 -13.81 -20.31 -15.46
CA GLY A 91 -13.02 -21.49 -15.85
C GLY A 91 -11.49 -21.29 -15.71
N LYS A 92 -11.07 -20.32 -14.90
CA LYS A 92 -9.66 -19.91 -14.67
C LYS A 92 -9.12 -20.29 -13.28
N PHE A 93 -9.90 -20.99 -12.44
CA PHE A 93 -9.46 -21.44 -11.11
C PHE A 93 -8.62 -22.73 -11.19
N GLY A 94 -7.41 -22.59 -11.73
CA GLY A 94 -6.47 -23.68 -11.95
C GLY A 94 -5.75 -24.17 -10.68
N GLU A 95 -4.76 -25.05 -10.87
CA GLU A 95 -4.02 -25.67 -9.77
C GLU A 95 -3.26 -24.63 -8.92
N MET A 96 -2.65 -23.64 -9.57
CA MET A 96 -1.91 -22.58 -8.87
C MET A 96 -2.84 -21.76 -7.99
N GLU A 97 -4.00 -21.35 -8.53
CA GLU A 97 -5.00 -20.57 -7.83
C GLU A 97 -5.59 -21.34 -6.65
N GLN A 98 -5.90 -22.63 -6.84
CA GLN A 98 -6.36 -23.52 -5.77
C GLN A 98 -5.34 -23.63 -4.63
N LEU A 99 -4.05 -23.78 -4.95
CA LEU A 99 -2.99 -23.85 -3.93
C LEU A 99 -2.81 -22.51 -3.21
N ILE A 100 -2.86 -21.39 -3.92
CA ILE A 100 -2.80 -20.06 -3.31
C ILE A 100 -3.97 -19.87 -2.34
N HIS A 101 -5.20 -20.15 -2.79
CA HIS A 101 -6.42 -20.04 -1.98
C HIS A 101 -6.38 -20.93 -0.73
N GLN A 102 -6.02 -22.20 -0.90
CA GLN A 102 -5.91 -23.17 0.18
C GLN A 102 -4.86 -22.77 1.23
N ILE A 103 -3.67 -22.35 0.78
CA ILE A 103 -2.60 -21.95 1.69
C ILE A 103 -2.98 -20.66 2.42
N ALA A 104 -3.61 -19.69 1.73
CA ALA A 104 -4.10 -18.45 2.35
C ALA A 104 -5.06 -18.75 3.51
N PHE A 105 -6.10 -19.57 3.26
CA PHE A 105 -7.06 -19.94 4.30
C PHE A 105 -6.38 -20.70 5.46
N GLY A 106 -5.55 -21.70 5.15
CA GLY A 106 -4.86 -22.48 6.17
C GLY A 106 -3.96 -21.63 7.06
N GLU A 107 -3.22 -20.68 6.49
CA GLU A 107 -2.33 -19.80 7.24
C GLU A 107 -3.10 -18.74 8.02
N TYR A 108 -4.03 -18.03 7.39
CA TYR A 108 -4.70 -16.88 8.03
C TYR A 108 -5.66 -17.33 9.13
N LEU A 109 -6.32 -18.49 8.99
CA LEU A 109 -7.11 -19.08 10.08
C LEU A 109 -6.21 -19.48 11.26
N TRP A 110 -5.05 -20.09 11.00
CA TRP A 110 -4.10 -20.41 12.07
C TRP A 110 -3.57 -19.17 12.79
N GLN A 111 -3.33 -18.08 12.07
CA GLN A 111 -2.91 -16.82 12.68
C GLN A 111 -4.05 -16.15 13.46
N ILE A 112 -5.30 -16.21 13.00
CA ILE A 112 -6.45 -15.76 13.82
C ILE A 112 -6.50 -16.55 15.15
N ILE A 113 -6.26 -17.86 15.10
CA ILE A 113 -6.30 -18.74 16.28
C ILE A 113 -5.08 -18.56 17.19
N GLY A 114 -3.87 -18.52 16.63
CA GLY A 114 -2.60 -18.58 17.35
C GLY A 114 -1.96 -17.22 17.64
N GLY A 115 -2.38 -16.20 16.90
CA GLY A 115 -1.95 -14.81 17.03
C GLY A 115 -1.57 -14.17 15.69
N ILE A 116 -2.10 -12.98 15.43
CA ILE A 116 -1.81 -12.18 14.24
C ILE A 116 -0.60 -11.28 14.53
N GLN A 117 0.38 -11.31 13.64
CA GLN A 117 1.55 -10.43 13.73
C GLN A 117 1.20 -9.04 13.22
N MET A 118 1.03 -8.09 14.15
CA MET A 118 0.88 -6.65 13.82
C MET A 118 2.24 -6.05 13.48
N SER A 119 3.27 -6.47 14.23
CA SER A 119 4.69 -6.31 13.94
C SER A 119 5.40 -7.63 14.24
N GLN A 120 6.73 -7.69 14.10
CA GLN A 120 7.48 -8.91 14.42
C GLN A 120 7.31 -9.36 15.88
N ASN A 121 7.16 -8.40 16.81
CA ASN A 121 7.17 -8.66 18.25
C ASN A 121 5.81 -8.39 18.91
N GLU A 122 4.86 -7.79 18.19
CA GLU A 122 3.51 -7.52 18.66
C GLU A 122 2.55 -8.50 18.00
N ILE A 123 2.29 -9.59 18.73
CA ILE A 123 1.39 -10.65 18.29
C ILE A 123 0.09 -10.50 19.07
N VAL A 124 -0.95 -10.00 18.39
CA VAL A 124 -2.28 -9.89 18.98
C VAL A 124 -2.97 -11.25 18.97
N ARG A 125 -3.54 -11.63 20.11
CA ARG A 125 -4.30 -12.86 20.28
C ARG A 125 -5.71 -12.55 20.73
N LEU A 126 -6.59 -13.54 20.62
CA LEU A 126 -8.01 -13.38 20.94
C LEU A 126 -8.25 -12.91 22.39
N GLN A 127 -7.43 -13.32 23.36
CA GLN A 127 -7.54 -12.82 24.73
C GLN A 127 -7.22 -11.33 24.88
N ASP A 128 -6.38 -10.76 24.01
CA ASP A 128 -6.06 -9.32 24.02
C ASP A 128 -7.27 -8.50 23.55
N LEU A 129 -8.18 -9.14 22.80
CA LEU A 129 -9.49 -8.61 22.37
C LEU A 129 -10.60 -8.91 23.39
N GLY A 130 -10.25 -9.48 24.55
CA GLY A 130 -11.19 -9.86 25.60
C GLY A 130 -12.04 -11.08 25.26
N LEU A 131 -11.59 -11.93 24.34
CA LEU A 131 -12.29 -13.16 23.99
C LEU A 131 -11.83 -14.33 24.84
N SER A 132 -12.79 -15.16 25.24
CA SER A 132 -12.56 -16.37 26.02
C SER A 132 -12.31 -17.59 25.11
N PRO A 133 -11.80 -18.71 25.66
CA PRO A 133 -11.74 -19.97 24.92
C PRO A 133 -13.11 -20.44 24.38
N ALA A 134 -14.21 -20.05 25.02
CA ALA A 134 -15.56 -20.37 24.54
C ALA A 134 -15.93 -19.55 23.29
N ASP A 135 -15.48 -18.30 23.20
CA ASP A 135 -15.67 -17.46 22.01
C ASP A 135 -14.83 -17.99 20.85
N GLN A 136 -13.59 -18.38 21.13
CA GLN A 136 -12.70 -19.04 20.15
C GLN A 136 -13.31 -20.34 19.62
N ALA A 137 -14.11 -21.05 20.42
CA ALA A 137 -14.72 -22.31 20.00
C ALA A 137 -15.70 -22.16 18.81
N THR A 138 -16.12 -20.94 18.46
CA THR A 138 -16.81 -20.66 17.19
C THR A 138 -16.00 -21.13 15.97
N LEU A 139 -14.67 -21.06 16.03
CA LEU A 139 -13.79 -21.56 14.97
C LEU A 139 -13.62 -23.08 14.97
N ASN A 140 -14.14 -23.82 15.96
CA ASN A 140 -14.01 -25.27 16.04
C ASN A 140 -15.03 -25.98 15.14
N THR A 141 -15.04 -25.65 13.86
CA THR A 141 -15.80 -26.35 12.83
C THR A 141 -14.92 -27.35 12.08
N ASP A 142 -15.53 -28.35 11.45
CA ASP A 142 -14.80 -29.33 10.65
C ASP A 142 -14.08 -28.66 9.46
N ALA A 143 -14.68 -27.64 8.86
CA ALA A 143 -14.10 -26.89 7.75
C ALA A 143 -12.85 -26.12 8.17
N VAL A 144 -12.94 -25.32 9.24
CA VAL A 144 -11.80 -24.56 9.77
C VAL A 144 -10.70 -25.52 10.25
N SER A 145 -11.05 -26.58 10.97
CA SER A 145 -10.09 -27.58 11.45
C SER A 145 -9.35 -28.23 10.28
N THR A 146 -10.07 -28.59 9.21
CA THR A 146 -9.50 -29.19 8.00
C THR A 146 -8.52 -28.23 7.31
N LEU A 147 -8.92 -26.97 7.09
CA LEU A 147 -8.09 -25.95 6.46
C LEU A 147 -6.85 -25.63 7.29
N CYS A 148 -6.98 -25.50 8.60
CA CYS A 148 -5.85 -25.29 9.51
C CYS A 148 -4.86 -26.47 9.44
N GLN A 149 -5.33 -27.71 9.53
CA GLN A 149 -4.44 -28.87 9.60
C GLN A 149 -3.79 -29.24 8.25
N SER A 150 -4.48 -28.97 7.13
CA SER A 150 -4.08 -29.49 5.82
C SER A 150 -3.99 -28.43 4.71
N GLY A 151 -4.32 -27.17 4.99
CA GLY A 151 -4.27 -26.08 4.01
C GLY A 151 -2.84 -25.65 3.68
N ASN A 152 -2.08 -25.19 4.68
CA ASN A 152 -0.69 -24.73 4.50
C ASN A 152 0.35 -25.83 4.82
N THR A 153 0.35 -26.90 4.03
CA THR A 153 1.32 -28.01 4.20
C THR A 153 2.62 -27.78 3.44
N GLN A 154 3.68 -28.50 3.83
CA GLN A 154 4.93 -28.51 3.06
C GLN A 154 4.71 -29.01 1.61
N ALA A 155 3.82 -30.00 1.41
CA ALA A 155 3.50 -30.52 0.08
C ALA A 155 2.82 -29.44 -0.79
N ALA A 156 1.84 -28.71 -0.24
CA ALA A 156 1.17 -27.63 -0.96
C ALA A 156 2.15 -26.50 -1.34
N ARG A 157 3.01 -26.05 -0.40
CA ARG A 157 4.03 -25.03 -0.68
C ARG A 157 5.06 -25.49 -1.71
N SER A 158 5.52 -26.74 -1.62
CA SER A 158 6.44 -27.31 -2.61
C SER A 158 5.81 -27.36 -4.00
N ARG A 159 4.54 -27.79 -4.11
CA ARG A 159 3.84 -27.84 -5.39
C ARG A 159 3.60 -26.44 -5.97
N LEU A 160 3.16 -25.49 -5.15
CA LEU A 160 3.00 -24.11 -5.57
C LEU A 160 4.32 -23.53 -6.08
N THR A 161 5.44 -23.78 -5.38
CA THR A 161 6.75 -23.32 -5.84
C THR A 161 7.17 -23.96 -7.15
N ALA A 162 6.87 -25.25 -7.37
CA ALA A 162 7.15 -25.90 -8.64
C ALA A 162 6.39 -25.22 -9.80
N LEU A 163 5.11 -24.89 -9.60
CA LEU A 163 4.32 -24.14 -10.59
C LEU A 163 4.87 -22.72 -10.83
N ILE A 164 5.33 -22.04 -9.77
CA ILE A 164 6.00 -20.72 -9.87
C ILE A 164 7.27 -20.84 -10.74
N VAL A 165 8.06 -21.89 -10.55
CA VAL A 165 9.28 -22.14 -11.35
C VAL A 165 8.93 -22.46 -12.80
N ASP A 166 7.91 -23.29 -13.04
CA ASP A 166 7.44 -23.65 -14.38
C ASP A 166 6.91 -22.42 -15.15
N GLN A 167 6.38 -21.44 -14.43
CA GLN A 167 5.86 -20.17 -14.97
C GLN A 167 6.84 -19.01 -14.78
N LYS A 168 8.15 -19.27 -14.65
CA LYS A 168 9.16 -18.23 -14.52
C LYS A 168 9.04 -17.20 -15.66
N GLY A 169 8.97 -15.93 -15.28
CA GLY A 169 8.84 -14.81 -16.22
C GLY A 169 7.38 -14.43 -16.52
N ALA A 170 6.39 -15.12 -15.94
CA ALA A 170 5.01 -14.66 -15.94
C ALA A 170 4.89 -13.28 -15.27
N THR A 171 3.94 -12.47 -15.74
CA THR A 171 3.63 -11.17 -15.15
C THR A 171 3.21 -11.31 -13.70
N MET A 172 2.46 -12.37 -13.35
CA MET A 172 2.09 -12.69 -11.97
C MET A 172 1.92 -14.20 -11.79
N TYR A 173 1.94 -14.64 -10.53
CA TYR A 173 1.69 -16.04 -10.18
C TYR A 173 0.23 -16.20 -9.74
N GLY A 174 -0.56 -16.85 -10.60
CA GLY A 174 -2.00 -17.02 -10.48
C GLY A 174 -2.77 -15.94 -11.23
N ALA A 175 -3.97 -16.23 -11.70
CA ALA A 175 -4.82 -15.24 -12.38
C ALA A 175 -5.32 -14.15 -11.42
N SER A 176 -5.32 -12.89 -11.87
CA SER A 176 -5.78 -11.75 -11.06
C SER A 176 -7.28 -11.76 -10.79
N GLY A 177 -8.07 -12.27 -11.72
CA GLY A 177 -9.53 -12.12 -11.74
C GLY A 177 -10.00 -10.75 -12.23
N LEU A 178 -9.11 -9.91 -12.76
CA LEU A 178 -9.49 -8.67 -13.46
C LEU A 178 -10.01 -8.97 -14.87
N ASP A 179 -10.67 -7.98 -15.48
CA ASP A 179 -11.07 -8.06 -16.88
C ASP A 179 -9.88 -7.94 -17.84
N GLU A 180 -10.12 -8.23 -19.11
CA GLU A 180 -9.07 -8.25 -20.14
C GLU A 180 -8.49 -6.85 -20.41
N GLU A 181 -9.27 -5.79 -20.23
CA GLU A 181 -8.81 -4.41 -20.44
C GLU A 181 -7.76 -4.03 -19.39
N LEU A 182 -8.02 -4.33 -18.11
CA LEU A 182 -7.07 -4.12 -17.04
C LEU A 182 -5.81 -4.99 -17.19
N GLU A 183 -5.93 -6.21 -17.69
CA GLU A 183 -4.75 -7.05 -18.00
C GLU A 183 -3.95 -6.52 -19.20
N MET A 184 -4.60 -5.93 -20.21
CA MET A 184 -3.89 -5.23 -21.30
C MET A 184 -3.13 -4.00 -20.78
N ILE A 185 -3.71 -3.23 -19.85
CA ILE A 185 -3.03 -2.13 -19.15
C ILE A 185 -1.83 -2.68 -18.39
N ARG A 186 -1.99 -3.79 -17.65
CA ARG A 186 -0.89 -4.45 -16.95
C ARG A 186 0.27 -4.78 -17.89
N ASP A 187 -0.01 -5.44 -19.00
CA ASP A 187 1.02 -5.85 -19.97
C ASP A 187 1.71 -4.65 -20.63
N GLN A 188 1.00 -3.55 -20.85
CA GLN A 188 1.60 -2.31 -21.34
C GLN A 188 2.62 -1.75 -20.33
N PHE A 189 2.21 -1.55 -19.08
CA PHE A 189 3.09 -0.93 -18.07
C PHE A 189 4.16 -1.88 -17.54
N ARG A 190 3.92 -3.19 -17.55
CA ARG A 190 4.96 -4.20 -17.29
C ARG A 190 6.07 -4.11 -18.32
N ARG A 191 5.74 -4.08 -19.62
CA ARG A 191 6.74 -3.94 -20.69
C ARG A 191 7.56 -2.67 -20.52
N TYR A 192 6.89 -1.55 -20.27
CA TYR A 192 7.58 -0.29 -20.00
C TYR A 192 8.52 -0.40 -18.79
N ALA A 193 8.06 -0.95 -17.66
CA ALA A 193 8.90 -1.11 -16.48
C ALA A 193 10.15 -1.98 -16.75
N VAL A 194 9.99 -3.11 -17.45
CA VAL A 194 11.09 -4.01 -17.81
C VAL A 194 12.08 -3.36 -18.78
N GLU A 195 11.61 -2.57 -19.74
CA GLU A 195 12.48 -1.98 -20.76
C GLU A 195 13.14 -0.67 -20.30
N LYS A 196 12.43 0.15 -19.54
CA LYS A 196 12.78 1.56 -19.27
C LYS A 196 13.12 1.86 -17.82
N VAL A 197 12.77 0.98 -16.88
CA VAL A 197 12.93 1.26 -15.44
C VAL A 197 13.88 0.25 -14.79
N GLU A 198 13.54 -1.03 -14.80
CA GLU A 198 14.30 -2.09 -14.11
C GLU A 198 15.80 -2.10 -14.42
N PRO A 199 16.24 -1.97 -15.69
CA PRO A 199 17.66 -2.02 -16.04
C PRO A 199 18.48 -0.85 -15.45
N TYR A 200 17.83 0.26 -15.09
CA TYR A 200 18.48 1.52 -14.74
C TYR A 200 18.25 1.95 -13.28
N ALA A 201 17.13 1.54 -12.69
CA ALA A 201 16.69 2.02 -11.38
C ALA A 201 17.69 1.72 -10.25
N HIS A 202 18.44 0.63 -10.36
CA HIS A 202 19.47 0.32 -9.38
C HIS A 202 20.67 1.27 -9.48
N GLU A 203 21.09 1.61 -10.71
CA GLU A 203 22.17 2.57 -10.93
C GLU A 203 21.79 3.97 -10.44
N TRP A 204 20.56 4.44 -10.72
CA TRP A 204 20.07 5.71 -10.20
C TRP A 204 20.13 5.75 -8.66
N HIS A 205 19.73 4.65 -8.01
CA HIS A 205 19.81 4.54 -6.55
C HIS A 205 21.25 4.61 -6.02
N LEU A 206 22.20 3.92 -6.67
CA LEU A 206 23.61 3.91 -6.25
C LEU A 206 24.30 5.26 -6.45
N LYS A 207 23.93 5.99 -7.50
CA LYS A 207 24.46 7.33 -7.78
C LYS A 207 23.75 8.45 -7.03
N ASP A 208 22.69 8.12 -6.28
CA ASP A 208 21.81 9.11 -5.65
C ASP A 208 21.22 10.12 -6.66
N GLU A 209 20.88 9.62 -7.84
CA GLU A 209 20.28 10.41 -8.90
C GLU A 209 18.75 10.39 -8.78
N LEU A 210 18.15 11.55 -9.04
CA LEU A 210 16.71 11.64 -9.28
C LEU A 210 16.35 10.79 -10.51
N ILE A 211 15.15 10.21 -10.50
CA ILE A 211 14.56 9.55 -11.68
C ILE A 211 14.67 10.51 -12.87
N PRO A 212 15.27 10.11 -14.01
CA PRO A 212 15.52 11.01 -15.12
C PRO A 212 14.24 11.69 -15.63
N MET A 213 14.36 12.94 -16.06
CA MET A 213 13.21 13.68 -16.60
C MET A 213 12.63 13.01 -17.86
N SER A 214 13.46 12.27 -18.62
CA SER A 214 12.99 11.47 -19.75
C SER A 214 11.97 10.40 -19.35
N VAL A 215 12.11 9.79 -18.17
CA VAL A 215 11.12 8.82 -17.66
C VAL A 215 9.80 9.53 -17.34
N ILE A 216 9.87 10.74 -16.77
CA ILE A 216 8.67 11.56 -16.49
C ILE A 216 7.97 11.95 -17.81
N GLN A 217 8.74 12.35 -18.82
CA GLN A 217 8.22 12.70 -20.15
C GLN A 217 7.55 11.49 -20.83
N GLU A 218 8.21 10.33 -20.85
CA GLU A 218 7.64 9.10 -21.40
C GLU A 218 6.33 8.70 -20.68
N LEU A 219 6.27 8.80 -19.35
CA LEU A 219 5.04 8.55 -18.58
C LEU A 219 3.93 9.56 -18.87
N SER A 220 4.28 10.83 -19.09
CA SER A 220 3.37 11.89 -19.51
C SER A 220 2.77 11.58 -20.90
N GLU A 221 3.60 11.20 -21.87
CA GLU A 221 3.16 10.81 -23.22
C GLU A 221 2.26 9.57 -23.21
N MET A 222 2.50 8.64 -22.28
CA MET A 222 1.64 7.47 -22.03
C MET A 222 0.35 7.81 -21.28
N GLY A 223 0.16 9.06 -20.84
CA GLY A 223 -1.07 9.52 -20.19
C GLY A 223 -1.19 9.22 -18.69
N VAL A 224 -0.11 8.77 -18.05
CA VAL A 224 -0.13 8.27 -16.66
C VAL A 224 -0.58 9.32 -15.66
N PHE A 225 -0.17 10.57 -15.85
CA PHE A 225 -0.51 11.66 -14.92
C PHE A 225 -1.96 12.12 -15.01
N GLY A 226 -2.67 11.77 -16.09
CA GLY A 226 -4.07 12.08 -16.33
C GLY A 226 -5.00 10.87 -16.30
N LEU A 227 -4.51 9.70 -15.88
CA LEU A 227 -5.20 8.43 -16.08
C LEU A 227 -6.64 8.44 -15.55
N THR A 228 -6.84 8.96 -14.33
CA THR A 228 -8.17 9.01 -13.67
C THR A 228 -8.81 10.40 -13.72
N ILE A 229 -8.15 11.38 -14.35
CA ILE A 229 -8.72 12.72 -14.53
C ILE A 229 -9.82 12.63 -15.60
N PRO A 230 -11.00 13.27 -15.42
CA PRO A 230 -12.05 13.25 -16.43
C PRO A 230 -11.59 13.75 -17.80
N GLU A 231 -12.13 13.16 -18.88
CA GLU A 231 -11.76 13.52 -20.27
C GLU A 231 -11.98 15.00 -20.58
N ASN A 232 -13.07 15.58 -20.09
CA ASN A 232 -13.38 17.01 -20.27
C ASN A 232 -12.41 17.95 -19.55
N LEU A 233 -11.50 17.40 -18.74
CA LEU A 233 -10.45 18.10 -18.00
C LEU A 233 -9.04 17.61 -18.43
N GLY A 234 -8.95 16.98 -19.61
CA GLY A 234 -7.68 16.62 -20.26
C GLY A 234 -7.09 15.26 -19.86
N GLY A 235 -7.80 14.47 -19.06
CA GLY A 235 -7.39 13.11 -18.70
C GLY A 235 -8.03 12.01 -19.56
N PHE A 236 -7.96 10.77 -19.08
CA PHE A 236 -8.49 9.58 -19.76
C PHE A 236 -9.77 9.03 -19.11
N GLY A 237 -10.18 9.55 -17.96
CA GLY A 237 -11.39 9.12 -17.27
C GLY A 237 -11.40 7.64 -16.87
N LEU A 238 -10.23 7.00 -16.75
CA LEU A 238 -10.14 5.58 -16.39
C LEU A 238 -10.40 5.36 -14.90
N THR A 239 -10.70 4.11 -14.59
CA THR A 239 -11.05 3.64 -13.25
C THR A 239 -9.87 3.69 -12.28
N LYS A 240 -10.16 3.73 -10.98
CA LYS A 240 -9.19 3.54 -9.90
C LYS A 240 -8.55 2.17 -9.98
N ALA A 241 -9.28 1.14 -10.38
CA ALA A 241 -8.69 -0.18 -10.67
C ALA A 241 -7.60 -0.10 -11.75
N SER A 242 -7.80 0.69 -12.82
CA SER A 242 -6.78 0.92 -13.85
C SER A 242 -5.52 1.53 -13.25
N MET A 243 -5.69 2.57 -12.42
CA MET A 243 -4.56 3.24 -11.78
C MET A 243 -3.82 2.36 -10.77
N VAL A 244 -4.53 1.46 -10.08
CA VAL A 244 -3.88 0.44 -9.23
C VAL A 244 -2.96 -0.45 -10.04
N VAL A 245 -3.43 -0.96 -11.20
CA VAL A 245 -2.63 -1.82 -12.07
C VAL A 245 -1.39 -1.10 -12.59
N VAL A 246 -1.55 0.15 -13.05
CA VAL A 246 -0.41 1.00 -13.47
C VAL A 246 0.59 1.17 -12.33
N SER A 247 0.13 1.53 -11.13
CA SER A 247 0.99 1.74 -9.97
C SER A 247 1.69 0.47 -9.48
N GLU A 248 1.04 -0.70 -9.54
CA GLU A 248 1.67 -1.99 -9.25
C GLU A 248 2.87 -2.23 -10.18
N GLU A 249 2.67 -2.16 -11.50
CA GLU A 249 3.71 -2.51 -12.47
C GLU A 249 4.85 -1.49 -12.49
N LEU A 250 4.56 -0.19 -12.35
CA LEU A 250 5.59 0.84 -12.24
C LEU A 250 6.40 0.69 -10.94
N SER A 251 5.75 0.36 -9.83
CA SER A 251 6.43 0.18 -8.53
C SER A 251 7.24 -1.10 -8.45
N ARG A 252 6.85 -2.14 -9.20
CA ARG A 252 7.65 -3.35 -9.39
C ARG A 252 8.98 -3.04 -10.08
N GLY A 253 8.99 -2.12 -11.04
CA GLY A 253 10.24 -1.60 -11.60
C GLY A 253 11.02 -0.78 -10.56
N TYR A 254 10.37 0.25 -10.03
CA TYR A 254 10.89 1.05 -8.93
C TYR A 254 9.78 1.87 -8.26
N ILE A 255 9.64 1.76 -6.93
CA ILE A 255 8.58 2.46 -6.17
C ILE A 255 8.53 3.97 -6.43
N GLY A 256 9.67 4.62 -6.69
CA GLY A 256 9.71 6.05 -7.03
C GLY A 256 8.95 6.36 -8.33
N VAL A 257 9.02 5.47 -9.33
CA VAL A 257 8.32 5.64 -10.61
C VAL A 257 6.81 5.47 -10.43
N GLY A 258 6.38 4.46 -9.67
CA GLY A 258 4.96 4.32 -9.32
C GLY A 258 4.43 5.50 -8.51
N SER A 259 5.24 6.04 -7.58
CA SER A 259 4.85 7.20 -6.80
C SER A 259 4.71 8.49 -7.62
N LEU A 260 5.42 8.68 -8.74
CA LEU A 260 5.18 9.82 -9.64
C LEU A 260 3.72 9.87 -10.10
N ALA A 261 3.19 8.71 -10.51
CA ALA A 261 1.80 8.55 -10.94
C ALA A 261 0.83 8.88 -9.80
N THR A 262 1.07 8.32 -8.62
CA THR A 262 0.24 8.56 -7.43
C THR A 262 0.19 10.05 -7.04
N ARG A 263 1.29 10.81 -7.16
CA ARG A 263 1.28 12.23 -6.79
C ARG A 263 0.33 13.05 -7.65
N SER A 264 0.33 12.81 -8.96
CA SER A 264 -0.62 13.47 -9.87
C SER A 264 -2.06 13.09 -9.54
N GLU A 265 -2.33 11.79 -9.34
CA GLU A 265 -3.68 11.32 -9.01
C GLU A 265 -4.24 11.96 -7.73
N ILE A 266 -3.47 11.98 -6.65
CA ILE A 266 -3.95 12.51 -5.37
C ILE A 266 -4.13 14.03 -5.42
N ALA A 267 -3.23 14.75 -6.10
CA ALA A 267 -3.40 16.19 -6.32
C ALA A 267 -4.65 16.49 -7.16
N ALA A 268 -4.89 15.71 -8.21
CA ALA A 268 -6.07 15.85 -9.05
C ALA A 268 -7.36 15.53 -8.27
N GLU A 269 -7.40 14.47 -7.46
CA GLU A 269 -8.56 14.12 -6.63
C GLU A 269 -8.85 15.20 -5.58
N LEU A 270 -7.80 15.80 -5.00
CA LEU A 270 -7.94 16.94 -4.09
C LEU A 270 -8.62 18.14 -4.77
N ILE A 271 -8.21 18.47 -5.99
CA ILE A 271 -8.75 19.60 -6.77
C ILE A 271 -10.16 19.29 -7.29
N LEU A 272 -10.42 18.07 -7.77
CA LEU A 272 -11.75 17.64 -8.18
C LEU A 272 -12.75 17.73 -7.01
N GLY A 273 -12.35 17.25 -5.83
CA GLY A 273 -13.21 17.19 -4.65
C GLY A 273 -13.33 18.48 -3.84
N GLY A 274 -12.42 19.44 -4.04
CA GLY A 274 -12.32 20.64 -3.20
C GLY A 274 -12.16 21.97 -3.94
N GLY A 275 -11.85 21.96 -5.23
CA GLY A 275 -11.55 23.16 -6.01
C GLY A 275 -12.78 23.84 -6.60
N THR A 276 -12.63 25.13 -6.93
CA THR A 276 -13.58 25.90 -7.75
C THR A 276 -13.53 25.43 -9.21
N ASP A 277 -14.50 25.83 -10.03
CA ASP A 277 -14.51 25.47 -11.45
C ASP A 277 -13.34 26.11 -12.21
N ASP A 278 -12.93 27.32 -11.83
CA ASP A 278 -11.74 27.98 -12.39
C ASP A 278 -10.46 27.24 -12.01
N GLN A 279 -10.34 26.79 -10.74
CA GLN A 279 -9.20 25.98 -10.29
C GLN A 279 -9.15 24.65 -11.06
N LYS A 280 -10.28 23.95 -11.19
CA LYS A 280 -10.34 22.69 -11.94
C LYS A 280 -9.92 22.88 -13.39
N SER A 281 -10.44 23.90 -14.05
CA SER A 281 -10.19 24.20 -15.46
C SER A 281 -8.74 24.60 -15.73
N TYR A 282 -8.08 25.27 -14.77
CA TYR A 282 -6.67 25.63 -14.90
C TYR A 282 -5.72 24.48 -14.56
N TRP A 283 -5.94 23.80 -13.43
CA TRP A 283 -4.96 22.88 -12.86
C TRP A 283 -5.03 21.47 -13.47
N LEU A 284 -6.22 20.92 -13.65
CA LEU A 284 -6.37 19.49 -13.98
C LEU A 284 -5.81 19.12 -15.37
N PRO A 285 -6.00 19.92 -16.45
CA PRO A 285 -5.37 19.63 -17.74
C PRO A 285 -3.84 19.67 -17.69
N LYS A 286 -3.27 20.53 -16.84
CA LYS A 286 -1.82 20.68 -16.69
C LYS A 286 -1.20 19.57 -15.85
N LEU A 287 -1.94 19.06 -14.86
CA LEU A 287 -1.59 17.84 -14.15
C LEU A 287 -1.69 16.62 -15.07
N ALA A 288 -2.78 16.52 -15.85
CA ALA A 288 -3.02 15.40 -16.75
C ALA A 288 -1.91 15.21 -17.79
N SER A 289 -1.44 16.32 -18.36
CA SER A 289 -0.34 16.33 -19.33
C SER A 289 1.04 16.22 -18.70
N GLY A 290 1.18 16.29 -17.37
CA GLY A 290 2.49 16.34 -16.70
C GLY A 290 3.27 17.65 -16.91
N GLU A 291 2.65 18.69 -17.51
CA GLU A 291 3.22 20.04 -17.57
C GLU A 291 3.48 20.58 -16.15
N ILE A 292 2.57 20.27 -15.24
CA ILE A 292 2.68 20.61 -13.82
C ILE A 292 2.87 19.32 -13.03
N LEU A 293 4.00 19.26 -12.31
CA LEU A 293 4.30 18.19 -11.35
C LEU A 293 3.92 18.66 -9.93
N PRO A 294 3.02 17.95 -9.23
CA PRO A 294 2.61 18.31 -7.88
C PRO A 294 3.41 17.57 -6.80
N THR A 295 3.46 18.15 -5.60
CA THR A 295 3.80 17.39 -4.38
C THR A 295 2.99 17.84 -3.17
N ALA A 296 2.87 16.95 -2.19
CA ALA A 296 2.16 17.18 -0.94
C ALA A 296 3.08 17.79 0.12
N VAL A 297 2.65 18.88 0.75
CA VAL A 297 3.46 19.63 1.73
C VAL A 297 2.70 19.79 3.05
N PHE A 298 2.74 18.71 3.84
CA PHE A 298 1.92 18.55 5.04
C PHE A 298 2.77 18.48 6.31
N THR A 299 3.69 17.50 6.38
CA THR A 299 4.48 17.15 7.56
C THR A 299 5.42 18.28 7.99
N GLU A 300 5.51 18.49 9.30
CA GLU A 300 6.43 19.42 9.96
C GLU A 300 7.43 18.65 10.84
N PRO A 301 8.60 19.23 11.18
CA PRO A 301 9.60 18.56 12.01
C PRO A 301 9.07 17.96 13.32
N ASN A 302 8.02 18.57 13.90
CA ASN A 302 7.39 18.13 15.14
C ASN A 302 5.93 17.67 14.95
N THR A 303 5.45 17.50 13.72
CA THR A 303 4.05 17.17 13.46
C THR A 303 3.90 16.33 12.18
N GLY A 304 3.63 15.04 12.35
CA GLY A 304 3.33 14.09 11.26
C GLY A 304 1.96 13.43 11.44
N SER A 305 1.90 12.42 12.33
CA SER A 305 0.66 11.67 12.61
C SER A 305 -0.51 12.55 13.09
N ASP A 306 -0.23 13.59 13.90
CA ASP A 306 -1.22 14.55 14.38
C ASP A 306 -1.28 15.80 13.48
N LEU A 307 -1.55 15.60 12.20
CA LEU A 307 -1.48 16.66 11.19
C LEU A 307 -2.40 17.87 11.50
N ALA A 308 -3.48 17.66 12.28
CA ALA A 308 -4.39 18.73 12.70
C ALA A 308 -3.71 19.82 13.57
N SER A 309 -2.60 19.46 14.24
CA SER A 309 -1.86 20.32 15.17
C SER A 309 -0.72 21.10 14.51
N LEU A 310 -0.63 21.11 13.17
CA LEU A 310 0.44 21.79 12.44
C LEU A 310 0.50 23.30 12.74
N ARG A 311 1.69 23.89 12.59
CA ARG A 311 2.00 25.27 13.01
C ARG A 311 2.33 26.23 11.87
N THR A 312 2.66 25.71 10.68
CA THR A 312 2.84 26.54 9.48
C THR A 312 1.60 27.39 9.30
N ARG A 313 1.78 28.71 9.19
CA ARG A 313 0.68 29.68 9.13
C ARG A 313 0.62 30.33 7.76
N ALA A 314 -0.58 30.70 7.34
CA ALA A 314 -0.82 31.55 6.18
C ALA A 314 -1.56 32.81 6.65
N VAL A 315 -0.97 33.98 6.44
CA VAL A 315 -1.52 35.28 6.84
C VAL A 315 -1.96 36.04 5.59
N LYS A 316 -3.15 36.64 5.60
CA LYS A 316 -3.62 37.49 4.49
C LYS A 316 -2.71 38.70 4.30
N ASP A 317 -2.40 39.00 3.03
CA ASP A 317 -1.64 40.16 2.57
C ASP A 317 -2.34 40.74 1.33
N GLY A 318 -3.25 41.69 1.54
CA GLY A 318 -4.18 42.13 0.51
C GLY A 318 -5.17 41.02 0.12
N ASP A 319 -5.25 40.73 -1.18
CA ASP A 319 -6.06 39.63 -1.73
C ASP A 319 -5.33 38.27 -1.69
N ASP A 320 -4.05 38.26 -1.31
CA ASP A 320 -3.15 37.11 -1.32
C ASP A 320 -2.79 36.63 0.10
N TYR A 321 -1.88 35.65 0.18
CA TYR A 321 -1.38 35.07 1.42
C TYR A 321 0.14 35.05 1.50
N ARG A 322 0.65 35.12 2.73
CA ARG A 322 2.05 34.91 3.11
C ARG A 322 2.16 33.71 4.03
N ILE A 323 2.90 32.70 3.60
CA ILE A 323 3.13 31.47 4.35
C ILE A 323 4.47 31.55 5.09
N THR A 324 4.45 31.22 6.38
CA THR A 324 5.66 31.08 7.19
C THR A 324 5.59 29.79 8.03
N GLY A 325 6.64 28.97 7.96
CA GLY A 325 6.70 27.71 8.69
C GLY A 325 7.82 26.81 8.19
N ASN A 326 7.90 25.61 8.77
CA ASN A 326 8.88 24.60 8.38
C ASN A 326 8.14 23.31 8.04
N LYS A 327 8.52 22.68 6.93
CA LYS A 327 8.02 21.40 6.46
C LYS A 327 9.19 20.45 6.26
N THR A 328 8.95 19.15 6.32
CA THR A 328 10.00 18.13 6.17
C THR A 328 9.41 16.85 5.61
N TRP A 329 10.26 15.94 5.15
CA TRP A 329 9.87 14.71 4.46
C TRP A 329 9.04 14.99 3.20
N ILE A 330 9.36 16.09 2.49
CA ILE A 330 8.63 16.46 1.29
C ILE A 330 9.29 15.81 0.07
N THR A 331 8.65 14.78 -0.45
CA THR A 331 9.14 14.06 -1.63
C THR A 331 9.09 14.96 -2.88
N HIS A 332 10.11 14.87 -3.74
CA HIS A 332 10.15 15.52 -5.05
C HIS A 332 10.16 17.06 -5.06
N ALA A 333 10.40 17.69 -3.91
CA ALA A 333 10.19 19.13 -3.73
C ALA A 333 10.97 20.02 -4.71
N ALA A 334 12.19 19.65 -5.09
CA ALA A 334 13.01 20.49 -5.98
C ALA A 334 12.35 20.67 -7.37
N ARG A 335 11.81 19.61 -7.98
CA ARG A 335 11.37 19.62 -9.39
C ARG A 335 9.88 19.94 -9.61
N THR A 336 9.12 20.14 -8.54
CA THR A 336 7.67 20.35 -8.63
C THR A 336 7.31 21.80 -8.98
N HIS A 337 6.14 21.98 -9.56
CA HIS A 337 5.62 23.28 -10.01
C HIS A 337 4.56 23.80 -9.03
N VAL A 338 3.87 22.89 -8.36
CA VAL A 338 2.84 23.21 -7.38
C VAL A 338 2.99 22.33 -6.14
N MET A 339 2.78 22.95 -4.99
CA MET A 339 2.73 22.28 -3.70
C MET A 339 1.30 22.34 -3.17
N THR A 340 0.70 21.21 -2.81
CA THR A 340 -0.53 21.23 -2.02
C THR A 340 -0.14 21.44 -0.56
N VAL A 341 -0.16 22.70 -0.11
CA VAL A 341 0.33 23.11 1.22
C VAL A 341 -0.85 23.19 2.19
N LEU A 342 -0.76 22.46 3.30
CA LEU A 342 -1.70 22.62 4.42
C LEU A 342 -1.10 23.58 5.45
N ALA A 343 -1.79 24.70 5.69
CA ALA A 343 -1.36 25.75 6.60
C ALA A 343 -2.53 26.29 7.44
N ARG A 344 -2.22 26.81 8.62
CA ARG A 344 -3.18 27.39 9.55
C ARG A 344 -3.49 28.83 9.15
N THR A 345 -4.75 29.12 8.83
CA THR A 345 -5.23 30.48 8.51
C THR A 345 -5.93 31.14 9.69
N ASP A 346 -6.54 30.35 10.59
CA ASP A 346 -7.06 30.88 11.86
C ASP A 346 -6.00 30.74 12.96
N PRO A 347 -5.37 31.85 13.42
CA PRO A 347 -4.35 31.79 14.46
C PRO A 347 -4.91 31.43 15.84
N ASN A 348 -6.23 31.50 16.04
CA ASN A 348 -6.88 31.18 17.32
C ASN A 348 -7.31 29.71 17.41
N SER A 349 -7.36 28.99 16.29
CA SER A 349 -7.63 27.56 16.28
C SER A 349 -6.34 26.78 16.49
N THR A 350 -6.42 25.74 17.32
CA THR A 350 -5.36 24.73 17.50
C THR A 350 -5.74 23.37 16.90
N ASP A 351 -6.89 23.29 16.23
CA ASP A 351 -7.43 22.05 15.68
C ASP A 351 -7.50 22.09 14.15
N HIS A 352 -8.12 21.06 13.57
CA HIS A 352 -8.26 20.90 12.12
C HIS A 352 -9.17 21.93 11.45
N ASN A 353 -10.04 22.63 12.20
CA ASN A 353 -10.96 23.62 11.64
C ASN A 353 -10.25 24.93 11.24
N GLY A 354 -9.06 25.19 11.80
CA GLY A 354 -8.24 26.35 11.46
C GLY A 354 -7.34 26.16 10.23
N LEU A 355 -7.43 25.02 9.55
CA LEU A 355 -6.51 24.63 8.48
C LEU A 355 -7.11 24.87 7.10
N SER A 356 -6.30 25.42 6.20
CA SER A 356 -6.63 25.70 4.81
C SER A 356 -5.62 25.03 3.87
N MET A 357 -6.09 24.62 2.70
CA MET A 357 -5.28 23.99 1.66
C MET A 357 -4.97 25.01 0.57
N PHE A 358 -3.70 25.09 0.17
CA PHE A 358 -3.23 25.99 -0.87
C PHE A 358 -2.62 25.22 -2.04
N LEU A 359 -2.89 25.67 -3.26
CA LEU A 359 -2.20 25.27 -4.49
C LEU A 359 -1.01 26.22 -4.71
N ALA A 360 0.03 26.05 -3.88
CA ALA A 360 1.18 26.94 -3.83
C ALA A 360 2.11 26.73 -5.04
N GLU A 361 1.97 27.60 -6.04
CA GLU A 361 2.87 27.68 -7.21
C GLU A 361 4.29 28.01 -6.78
N LYS A 362 5.27 27.34 -7.38
CA LYS A 362 6.69 27.67 -7.25
C LYS A 362 7.43 27.42 -8.56
N THR A 363 8.61 28.02 -8.67
CA THR A 363 9.53 27.70 -9.77
C THR A 363 10.27 26.39 -9.45
N PRO A 364 10.28 25.40 -10.35
CA PRO A 364 11.17 24.24 -10.21
C PRO A 364 12.64 24.66 -10.13
N GLY A 365 13.41 24.04 -9.25
CA GLY A 365 14.84 24.33 -9.09
C GLY A 365 15.75 23.43 -9.93
N THR A 366 17.05 23.67 -9.82
CA THR A 366 18.13 22.81 -10.32
C THR A 366 18.87 22.14 -9.17
N ASP A 367 19.89 21.33 -9.46
CA ASP A 367 20.72 20.76 -8.39
C ASP A 367 21.55 21.83 -7.66
N GLU A 368 21.95 22.90 -8.36
CA GLU A 368 22.69 24.02 -7.78
C GLU A 368 21.80 25.00 -7.01
N ASP A 369 20.56 25.19 -7.44
CA ASP A 369 19.57 26.05 -6.79
C ASP A 369 18.19 25.37 -6.77
N PRO A 370 17.96 24.45 -5.79
CA PRO A 370 16.76 23.62 -5.77
C PRO A 370 15.49 24.39 -5.39
N PHE A 371 15.62 25.57 -4.78
CA PHE A 371 14.50 26.36 -4.28
C PHE A 371 14.67 27.86 -4.62
N PRO A 372 14.60 28.24 -5.91
CA PRO A 372 14.88 29.61 -6.35
C PRO A 372 13.75 30.61 -6.07
N THR A 373 12.60 30.12 -5.59
CA THR A 373 11.41 30.97 -5.38
C THR A 373 11.56 31.77 -4.09
N GLU A 374 11.35 33.09 -4.16
CA GLU A 374 11.46 33.98 -3.01
C GLU A 374 10.59 33.53 -1.82
N GLY A 375 11.14 33.61 -0.61
CA GLY A 375 10.46 33.19 0.62
C GLY A 375 10.43 31.67 0.83
N MET A 376 11.08 30.88 -0.03
CA MET A 376 11.24 29.44 0.13
C MET A 376 12.71 29.06 0.18
N THR A 377 13.07 28.18 1.11
CA THR A 377 14.40 27.56 1.20
C THR A 377 14.25 26.07 1.49
N GLY A 378 15.32 25.30 1.36
CA GLY A 378 15.28 23.89 1.69
C GLY A 378 16.59 23.16 1.43
N GLY A 379 16.62 21.89 1.78
CA GLY A 379 17.77 21.01 1.58
C GLY A 379 17.32 19.55 1.51
N GLU A 380 18.08 18.74 0.78
CA GLU A 380 17.86 17.30 0.72
C GLU A 380 18.14 16.65 2.08
N ILE A 381 17.31 15.67 2.43
CA ILE A 381 17.50 14.76 3.54
C ILE A 381 18.20 13.51 3.00
N GLU A 382 19.35 13.13 3.55
CA GLU A 382 19.97 11.86 3.21
C GLU A 382 19.13 10.70 3.79
N VAL A 383 18.65 9.81 2.91
CA VAL A 383 17.73 8.73 3.27
C VAL A 383 18.28 7.35 2.94
N LEU A 384 17.88 6.36 3.72
CA LEU A 384 18.28 4.95 3.56
C LEU A 384 17.76 4.33 2.24
N GLY A 385 16.56 4.71 1.79
CA GLY A 385 15.88 4.17 0.60
C GLY A 385 14.96 5.21 -0.04
N TYR A 386 14.19 4.85 -1.09
CA TYR A 386 13.25 5.77 -1.76
C TYR A 386 13.87 7.07 -2.34
N ARG A 387 15.09 6.98 -2.85
CA ARG A 387 15.90 8.15 -3.26
C ARG A 387 15.52 8.82 -4.60
N GLY A 388 14.74 8.16 -5.45
CA GLY A 388 14.52 8.57 -6.84
C GLY A 388 13.72 9.86 -7.04
N MET A 389 13.07 10.34 -5.99
CA MET A 389 12.48 11.68 -5.98
C MET A 389 13.08 12.58 -4.91
N LYS A 390 13.95 12.02 -4.04
CA LYS A 390 14.53 12.65 -2.86
C LYS A 390 13.47 13.20 -1.89
N GLU A 391 13.90 13.42 -0.65
CA GLU A 391 13.09 13.99 0.42
C GLU A 391 13.75 15.29 0.86
N TYR A 392 12.94 16.31 1.16
CA TYR A 392 13.46 17.63 1.48
C TYR A 392 12.89 18.18 2.79
N GLU A 393 13.74 18.92 3.51
CA GLU A 393 13.32 19.95 4.45
C GLU A 393 13.03 21.23 3.68
N LEU A 394 11.95 21.93 4.06
CA LEU A 394 11.54 23.19 3.44
C LEU A 394 11.30 24.25 4.52
N GLY A 395 11.87 25.43 4.33
CA GLY A 395 11.57 26.64 5.10
C GLY A 395 10.73 27.60 4.27
N PHE A 396 9.67 28.14 4.87
CA PHE A 396 8.89 29.24 4.31
C PHE A 396 9.05 30.47 5.19
N ASP A 397 9.47 31.58 4.61
CA ASP A 397 9.52 32.90 5.24
C ASP A 397 8.82 33.93 4.36
N ASN A 398 7.55 34.19 4.66
CA ASN A 398 6.67 35.09 3.89
C ASN A 398 6.54 34.66 2.41
N PHE A 399 6.56 33.35 2.18
CA PHE A 399 6.32 32.75 0.87
C PHE A 399 4.96 33.19 0.33
N HIS A 400 4.94 33.76 -0.87
CA HIS A 400 3.75 34.32 -1.49
C HIS A 400 2.87 33.23 -2.10
N VAL A 401 1.56 33.32 -1.86
CA VAL A 401 0.55 32.50 -2.55
C VAL A 401 -0.63 33.38 -2.93
N LYS A 402 -1.07 33.29 -4.19
CA LYS A 402 -2.25 34.01 -4.68
C LYS A 402 -3.52 33.63 -3.92
N GLY A 403 -4.43 34.58 -3.70
CA GLY A 403 -5.74 34.32 -3.10
C GLY A 403 -6.54 33.24 -3.84
N ASP A 404 -6.51 33.29 -5.17
CA ASP A 404 -7.17 32.32 -6.06
C ASP A 404 -6.61 30.89 -5.93
N ASN A 405 -5.44 30.73 -5.30
CA ASN A 405 -4.83 29.43 -5.03
C ASN A 405 -5.20 28.88 -3.64
N LEU A 406 -6.05 29.55 -2.86
CA LEU A 406 -6.76 28.93 -1.73
C LEU A 406 -7.78 27.94 -2.28
N LEU A 407 -7.58 26.64 -2.05
CA LEU A 407 -8.41 25.58 -2.63
C LEU A 407 -9.88 25.75 -2.21
N GLY A 408 -10.77 25.91 -3.19
CA GLY A 408 -12.20 26.13 -2.96
C GLY A 408 -12.58 27.52 -2.44
N GLY A 409 -11.61 28.45 -2.33
CA GLY A 409 -11.84 29.86 -1.98
C GLY A 409 -12.33 30.12 -0.55
N THR A 410 -12.38 29.11 0.32
CA THR A 410 -12.89 29.23 1.69
C THR A 410 -11.89 28.69 2.70
N GLU A 411 -11.50 29.53 3.67
CA GLU A 411 -10.60 29.13 4.75
C GLU A 411 -11.22 28.05 5.67
N GLY A 412 -10.37 27.29 6.35
CA GLY A 412 -10.78 26.28 7.34
C GLY A 412 -11.33 24.98 6.74
N GLN A 413 -11.28 24.82 5.41
CA GLN A 413 -11.74 23.61 4.72
C GLN A 413 -10.62 22.61 4.41
N GLY A 414 -9.35 22.98 4.64
CA GLY A 414 -8.18 22.24 4.13
C GLY A 414 -8.11 20.80 4.61
N PHE A 415 -8.34 20.56 5.91
CA PHE A 415 -8.32 19.20 6.46
C PHE A 415 -9.47 18.35 5.92
N ARG A 416 -10.67 18.93 5.75
CA ARG A 416 -11.84 18.22 5.20
C ARG A 416 -11.66 17.87 3.74
N GLN A 417 -11.06 18.78 2.94
CA GLN A 417 -10.69 18.52 1.55
C GLN A 417 -9.67 17.38 1.48
N LEU A 418 -8.63 17.39 2.34
CA LEU A 418 -7.63 16.33 2.41
C LEU A 418 -8.24 14.97 2.79
N MET A 419 -9.20 14.90 3.71
CA MET A 419 -9.85 13.63 4.08
C MET A 419 -10.50 12.93 2.89
N LYS A 420 -10.96 13.68 1.86
CA LYS A 420 -11.59 13.09 0.68
C LYS A 420 -10.61 12.27 -0.18
N THR A 421 -9.32 12.54 -0.08
CA THR A 421 -8.30 11.84 -0.88
C THR A 421 -7.77 10.58 -0.20
N PHE A 422 -8.11 10.35 1.07
CA PHE A 422 -7.52 9.28 1.87
C PHE A 422 -7.83 7.87 1.36
N GLU A 423 -9.03 7.66 0.79
CA GLU A 423 -9.37 6.38 0.17
C GLU A 423 -8.40 6.07 -0.97
N ALA A 424 -8.25 6.97 -1.95
CA ALA A 424 -7.33 6.79 -3.06
C ALA A 424 -5.87 6.72 -2.60
N ALA A 425 -5.43 7.54 -1.65
CA ALA A 425 -4.07 7.51 -1.14
C ALA A 425 -3.72 6.17 -0.49
N ARG A 426 -4.67 5.56 0.23
CA ARG A 426 -4.51 4.23 0.84
C ARG A 426 -4.48 3.13 -0.22
N ILE A 427 -5.40 3.16 -1.19
CA ILE A 427 -5.44 2.23 -2.33
C ILE A 427 -4.10 2.25 -3.09
N GLN A 428 -3.60 3.45 -3.43
CA GLN A 428 -2.34 3.62 -4.14
C GLN A 428 -1.12 3.22 -3.31
N THR A 429 -1.18 3.35 -1.98
CA THR A 429 -0.13 2.82 -1.11
C THR A 429 -0.10 1.29 -1.13
N ALA A 430 -1.27 0.65 -1.12
CA ALA A 430 -1.36 -0.80 -1.23
C ALA A 430 -0.86 -1.30 -2.61
N ALA A 431 -1.22 -0.61 -3.69
CA ALA A 431 -0.72 -0.90 -5.05
C ALA A 431 0.81 -0.83 -5.14
N ARG A 432 1.42 0.25 -4.62
CA ARG A 432 2.89 0.40 -4.55
C ARG A 432 3.53 -0.72 -3.73
N ALA A 433 2.90 -1.10 -2.61
CA ALA A 433 3.39 -2.19 -1.78
C ALA A 433 3.37 -3.54 -2.50
N ILE A 434 2.30 -3.84 -3.24
CA ILE A 434 2.19 -5.06 -4.06
C ILE A 434 3.28 -5.10 -5.13
N GLY A 435 3.54 -3.98 -5.82
CA GLY A 435 4.62 -3.90 -6.81
C GLY A 435 5.99 -4.21 -6.21
N VAL A 436 6.33 -3.61 -5.07
CA VAL A 436 7.60 -3.88 -4.35
C VAL A 436 7.68 -5.33 -3.85
N ALA A 437 6.57 -5.88 -3.35
CA ALA A 437 6.49 -7.27 -2.92
C ALA A 437 6.74 -8.23 -4.09
N GLN A 438 6.12 -7.96 -5.24
CA GLN A 438 6.30 -8.73 -6.47
C GLN A 438 7.75 -8.67 -6.97
N ALA A 439 8.36 -7.49 -7.01
CA ALA A 439 9.77 -7.34 -7.37
C ALA A 439 10.69 -8.15 -6.44
N SER A 440 10.38 -8.16 -5.15
CA SER A 440 11.12 -8.94 -4.14
C SER A 440 11.00 -10.45 -4.40
N LEU A 441 9.80 -10.93 -4.75
CA LEU A 441 9.58 -12.32 -5.16
C LEU A 441 10.37 -12.67 -6.43
N ASP A 442 10.37 -11.80 -7.43
CA ASP A 442 11.05 -12.06 -8.70
C ASP A 442 12.57 -12.19 -8.52
N VAL A 443 13.21 -11.24 -7.82
CA VAL A 443 14.65 -11.30 -7.58
C VAL A 443 15.02 -12.46 -6.65
N GLY A 444 14.17 -12.76 -5.65
CA GLY A 444 14.33 -13.90 -4.76
C GLY A 444 14.26 -15.23 -5.50
N LEU A 445 13.28 -15.38 -6.42
CA LEU A 445 13.13 -16.56 -7.26
C LEU A 445 14.32 -16.73 -8.21
N GLN A 446 14.70 -15.66 -8.92
CA GLN A 446 15.82 -15.71 -9.86
C GLN A 446 17.11 -16.15 -9.14
N TYR A 447 17.43 -15.56 -7.99
CA TYR A 447 18.60 -15.96 -7.23
C TYR A 447 18.49 -17.39 -6.69
N ALA A 448 17.30 -17.82 -6.25
CA ALA A 448 17.09 -19.17 -5.77
C ALA A 448 17.30 -20.25 -6.85
N LEU A 449 17.00 -19.92 -8.11
CA LEU A 449 17.23 -20.79 -9.27
C LEU A 449 18.71 -20.85 -9.67
N ASP A 450 19.38 -19.70 -9.69
CA ASP A 450 20.75 -19.60 -10.20
C ASP A 450 21.80 -20.05 -9.18
N ARG A 451 21.59 -19.72 -7.90
CA ARG A 451 22.55 -20.01 -6.84
C ARG A 451 22.50 -21.49 -6.48
N LYS A 452 23.66 -22.15 -6.48
CA LYS A 452 23.81 -23.53 -6.00
C LYS A 452 24.47 -23.59 -4.63
N ALA A 453 23.94 -24.44 -3.76
CA ALA A 453 24.57 -24.86 -2.50
C ALA A 453 24.31 -26.34 -2.27
N PHE A 454 25.25 -27.03 -1.63
CA PHE A 454 25.16 -28.49 -1.40
C PHE A 454 24.80 -29.29 -2.67
N GLY A 455 25.32 -28.87 -3.83
CA GLY A 455 25.16 -29.58 -5.11
C GLY A 455 23.88 -29.29 -5.90
N GLN A 456 22.97 -28.43 -5.42
CA GLN A 456 21.70 -28.14 -6.11
C GLN A 456 21.28 -26.66 -6.01
N PRO A 457 20.37 -26.19 -6.88
CA PRO A 457 19.75 -24.86 -6.75
C PRO A 457 19.12 -24.63 -5.38
N LEU A 458 19.17 -23.39 -4.88
CA LEU A 458 18.62 -23.05 -3.57
C LEU A 458 17.10 -23.29 -3.48
N VAL A 459 16.36 -23.13 -4.59
CA VAL A 459 14.90 -23.35 -4.63
C VAL A 459 14.50 -24.76 -4.15
N ASN A 460 15.39 -25.75 -4.28
CA ASN A 460 15.13 -27.13 -3.89
C ASN A 460 15.12 -27.33 -2.36
N PHE A 461 15.58 -26.35 -1.57
CA PHE A 461 15.52 -26.43 -0.12
C PHE A 461 14.18 -25.87 0.40
N PRO A 462 13.40 -26.62 1.22
CA PRO A 462 12.11 -26.20 1.74
C PRO A 462 12.08 -24.83 2.44
N ARG A 463 13.19 -24.41 3.05
CA ARG A 463 13.30 -23.09 3.71
C ARG A 463 13.45 -21.92 2.74
N VAL A 464 13.74 -22.18 1.47
CA VAL A 464 13.80 -21.21 0.37
C VAL A 464 12.49 -21.27 -0.41
N SER A 465 12.09 -22.44 -0.92
CA SER A 465 10.81 -22.59 -1.63
C SER A 465 9.61 -22.20 -0.78
N GLY A 466 9.60 -22.56 0.51
CA GLY A 466 8.54 -22.14 1.43
C GLY A 466 8.40 -20.61 1.58
N LYS A 467 9.49 -19.84 1.47
CA LYS A 467 9.42 -18.37 1.45
C LYS A 467 8.74 -17.89 0.17
N LEU A 468 9.20 -18.37 -0.99
CA LEU A 468 8.66 -18.00 -2.30
C LEU A 468 7.15 -18.32 -2.40
N ALA A 469 6.74 -19.50 -1.90
CA ALA A 469 5.33 -19.88 -1.84
C ALA A 469 4.50 -18.89 -1.00
N MET A 470 4.96 -18.56 0.22
CA MET A 470 4.22 -17.63 1.08
C MET A 470 4.21 -16.20 0.54
N MET A 471 5.29 -15.76 -0.10
CA MET A 471 5.32 -14.47 -0.80
C MET A 471 4.24 -14.43 -1.89
N ALA A 472 4.15 -15.44 -2.75
CA ALA A 472 3.10 -15.50 -3.77
C ALA A 472 1.68 -15.49 -3.17
N VAL A 473 1.47 -16.25 -2.09
CA VAL A 473 0.18 -16.30 -1.37
C VAL A 473 -0.19 -14.93 -0.80
N GLU A 474 0.67 -14.32 0.01
CA GLU A 474 0.36 -13.06 0.67
C GLU A 474 0.22 -11.89 -0.31
N ILE A 475 1.00 -11.90 -1.40
CA ILE A 475 0.85 -10.93 -2.48
C ILE A 475 -0.55 -11.07 -3.13
N ALA A 476 -1.00 -12.29 -3.40
CA ALA A 476 -2.35 -12.52 -3.94
C ALA A 476 -3.44 -12.01 -2.98
N VAL A 477 -3.31 -12.28 -1.68
CA VAL A 477 -4.25 -11.80 -0.66
C VAL A 477 -4.29 -10.26 -0.62
N ALA A 478 -3.14 -9.60 -0.51
CA ALA A 478 -3.06 -8.13 -0.48
C ALA A 478 -3.61 -7.51 -1.78
N ARG A 479 -3.37 -8.17 -2.92
CA ARG A 479 -3.88 -7.74 -4.23
C ARG A 479 -5.40 -7.82 -4.32
N GLN A 480 -6.02 -8.92 -3.91
CA GLN A 480 -7.48 -9.03 -3.93
C GLN A 480 -8.16 -8.02 -2.99
N LEU A 481 -7.57 -7.76 -1.82
CA LEU A 481 -8.08 -6.73 -0.91
C LEU A 481 -7.95 -5.31 -1.50
N THR A 482 -6.86 -5.04 -2.22
CA THR A 482 -6.64 -3.77 -2.93
C THR A 482 -7.64 -3.60 -4.09
N TYR A 483 -7.83 -4.63 -4.91
CA TYR A 483 -8.80 -4.60 -6.02
C TYR A 483 -10.23 -4.43 -5.54
N PHE A 484 -10.59 -5.06 -4.44
CA PHE A 484 -11.88 -4.82 -3.80
C PHE A 484 -12.05 -3.35 -3.40
N SER A 485 -11.07 -2.75 -2.71
CA SER A 485 -11.16 -1.34 -2.32
C SER A 485 -11.24 -0.37 -3.52
N ALA A 486 -10.53 -0.67 -4.62
CA ALA A 486 -10.63 0.08 -5.86
C ALA A 486 -12.02 -0.07 -6.51
N TYR A 487 -12.56 -1.29 -6.55
CA TYR A 487 -13.89 -1.56 -7.08
C TYR A 487 -14.99 -0.83 -6.30
N GLU A 488 -14.90 -0.77 -4.97
CA GLU A 488 -15.83 0.01 -4.16
C GLU A 488 -15.75 1.50 -4.49
N LYS A 489 -14.52 2.03 -4.62
CA LYS A 489 -14.27 3.43 -4.98
C LYS A 489 -14.81 3.79 -6.37
N ASP A 490 -14.62 2.92 -7.36
CA ASP A 490 -15.11 3.09 -8.73
C ASP A 490 -16.64 3.12 -8.83
N HIS A 491 -17.33 2.63 -7.81
CA HIS A 491 -18.79 2.66 -7.72
C HIS A 491 -19.31 3.66 -6.68
N ASP A 492 -18.50 4.66 -6.33
CA ASP A 492 -18.84 5.71 -5.36
C ASP A 492 -19.30 5.19 -4.00
N ARG A 493 -18.90 3.97 -3.63
CA ARG A 493 -19.15 3.40 -2.31
C ARG A 493 -18.01 3.79 -1.39
N ARG A 494 -18.36 4.26 -0.19
CA ARG A 494 -17.39 4.59 0.86
C ARG A 494 -16.54 3.35 1.15
N CYS A 495 -15.22 3.48 1.01
CA CYS A 495 -14.28 2.36 1.09
C CYS A 495 -13.10 2.65 2.02
N ASP A 496 -13.29 3.52 3.01
CA ASP A 496 -12.23 4.00 3.89
C ASP A 496 -11.65 2.92 4.81
N LEU A 497 -12.47 1.92 5.17
CA LEU A 497 -12.07 0.74 5.94
C LEU A 497 -11.25 -0.21 5.07
N GLU A 498 -11.80 -0.60 3.92
CA GLU A 498 -11.27 -1.58 2.99
C GLU A 498 -9.91 -1.12 2.45
N ALA A 499 -9.82 0.14 2.01
CA ALA A 499 -8.57 0.75 1.56
C ALA A 499 -7.54 0.81 2.71
N GLY A 500 -8.00 1.09 3.93
CA GLY A 500 -7.14 1.08 5.12
C GLY A 500 -6.55 -0.29 5.42
N MET A 501 -7.37 -1.34 5.34
CA MET A 501 -6.97 -2.73 5.52
C MET A 501 -6.00 -3.18 4.43
N ALA A 502 -6.27 -2.81 3.16
CA ALA A 502 -5.37 -3.06 2.02
C ALA A 502 -3.98 -2.44 2.24
N LYS A 503 -3.93 -1.17 2.66
CA LYS A 503 -2.67 -0.49 3.00
C LYS A 503 -1.94 -1.17 4.16
N LEU A 504 -2.67 -1.50 5.22
CA LEU A 504 -2.11 -2.09 6.45
C LEU A 504 -1.46 -3.45 6.15
N LEU A 505 -2.19 -4.32 5.46
CA LEU A 505 -1.69 -5.65 5.08
C LEU A 505 -0.59 -5.56 4.01
N GLY A 506 -0.83 -4.82 2.92
CA GLY A 506 0.09 -4.72 1.79
C GLY A 506 1.48 -4.24 2.20
N ALA A 507 1.57 -3.24 3.08
CA ALA A 507 2.86 -2.75 3.57
C ALA A 507 3.64 -3.80 4.38
N ARG A 508 2.95 -4.59 5.23
CA ARG A 508 3.58 -5.70 5.96
C ARG A 508 4.04 -6.81 5.02
N VAL A 509 3.20 -7.17 4.04
CA VAL A 509 3.51 -8.19 3.03
C VAL A 509 4.75 -7.80 2.23
N ALA A 510 4.83 -6.55 1.77
CA ALA A 510 6.00 -6.05 1.06
C ALA A 510 7.29 -6.13 1.89
N TRP A 511 7.23 -5.72 3.16
CA TRP A 511 8.36 -5.84 4.08
C TRP A 511 8.80 -7.30 4.28
N SER A 512 7.86 -8.20 4.57
CA SER A 512 8.13 -9.63 4.73
C SER A 512 8.72 -10.26 3.47
N CYS A 513 8.23 -9.85 2.29
CA CYS A 513 8.75 -10.31 1.01
C CYS A 513 10.20 -9.85 0.81
N ALA A 514 10.50 -8.57 1.03
CA ALA A 514 11.84 -8.03 0.84
C ALA A 514 12.86 -8.66 1.82
N ASP A 515 12.49 -8.82 3.09
CA ASP A 515 13.33 -9.46 4.11
C ASP A 515 13.63 -10.93 3.76
N ASN A 516 12.60 -11.69 3.38
CA ASN A 516 12.78 -13.08 2.97
C ASN A 516 13.56 -13.22 1.66
N ALA A 517 13.38 -12.32 0.70
CA ALA A 517 14.17 -12.28 -0.53
C ALA A 517 15.65 -12.01 -0.23
N LEU A 518 15.96 -11.06 0.66
CA LEU A 518 17.32 -10.80 1.11
C LEU A 518 17.92 -12.03 1.78
N GLN A 519 17.16 -12.70 2.64
CA GLN A 519 17.60 -13.93 3.31
C GLN A 519 17.94 -15.06 2.33
N ILE A 520 17.24 -15.16 1.19
CA ILE A 520 17.55 -16.11 0.11
C ILE A 520 18.91 -15.77 -0.55
N HIS A 521 19.26 -14.49 -0.64
CA HIS A 521 20.55 -14.04 -1.16
C HIS A 521 21.71 -14.32 -0.19
N GLY A 522 21.42 -14.46 1.11
CA GLY A 522 22.43 -14.65 2.16
C GLY A 522 23.33 -13.41 2.27
N GLY A 523 24.64 -13.60 2.40
CA GLY A 523 25.59 -12.48 2.51
C GLY A 523 25.53 -11.49 1.34
N ASN A 524 25.22 -11.99 0.13
CA ASN A 524 25.09 -11.16 -1.07
C ASN A 524 23.90 -10.20 -0.99
N GLY A 525 22.88 -10.49 -0.17
CA GLY A 525 21.72 -9.61 0.00
C GLY A 525 22.06 -8.25 0.62
N PHE A 526 23.23 -8.13 1.26
CA PHE A 526 23.75 -6.87 1.80
C PHE A 526 24.68 -6.12 0.84
N ALA A 527 25.09 -6.74 -0.26
CA ALA A 527 25.96 -6.10 -1.23
C ALA A 527 25.13 -5.19 -2.12
N LEU A 528 25.57 -3.92 -2.22
CA LEU A 528 24.91 -2.90 -3.05
C LEU A 528 24.89 -3.24 -4.54
N GLU A 529 25.55 -4.29 -5.01
CA GLU A 529 25.41 -4.77 -6.40
C GLU A 529 24.07 -5.49 -6.66
N TYR A 530 23.41 -6.01 -5.61
CA TYR A 530 22.14 -6.73 -5.75
C TYR A 530 20.94 -5.82 -5.46
N THR A 531 19.98 -5.80 -6.36
CA THR A 531 18.74 -5.01 -6.26
C THR A 531 17.95 -5.28 -4.97
N VAL A 532 18.08 -6.46 -4.38
CA VAL A 532 17.37 -6.82 -3.13
C VAL A 532 17.71 -5.92 -1.95
N SER A 533 18.93 -5.36 -1.89
CA SER A 533 19.32 -4.41 -0.83
C SER A 533 18.52 -3.10 -0.93
N ARG A 534 18.27 -2.63 -2.16
CA ARG A 534 17.40 -1.48 -2.44
C ARG A 534 15.94 -1.79 -2.08
N LEU A 535 15.43 -2.94 -2.52
CA LEU A 535 14.05 -3.36 -2.27
C LEU A 535 13.74 -3.49 -0.77
N LEU A 536 14.71 -3.92 0.05
CA LEU A 536 14.56 -3.91 1.51
C LEU A 536 14.24 -2.51 2.04
N CYS A 537 14.97 -1.50 1.57
CA CYS A 537 14.80 -0.11 2.01
C CYS A 537 13.49 0.48 1.47
N ASP A 538 13.17 0.22 0.19
CA ASP A 538 11.93 0.64 -0.46
C ASP A 538 10.69 0.03 0.24
N ALA A 539 10.74 -1.25 0.63
CA ALA A 539 9.65 -1.89 1.34
C ALA A 539 9.45 -1.32 2.75
N ARG A 540 10.53 -0.91 3.43
CA ARG A 540 10.49 -0.47 4.82
C ARG A 540 9.71 0.83 5.02
N ILE A 541 9.63 1.70 4.02
CA ILE A 541 8.94 2.99 4.14
C ILE A 541 7.41 2.89 4.02
N LEU A 542 6.88 1.80 3.44
CA LEU A 542 5.47 1.67 3.06
C LEU A 542 4.50 1.75 4.24
N ASN A 543 4.95 1.37 5.44
CA ASN A 543 4.16 1.47 6.67
C ASN A 543 4.42 2.76 7.46
N ILE A 544 5.11 3.76 6.89
CA ILE A 544 5.47 5.04 7.53
C ILE A 544 5.08 6.24 6.66
N PHE A 545 5.56 6.31 5.42
CA PHE A 545 5.59 7.54 4.61
C PHE A 545 4.21 8.17 4.32
N GLU A 546 3.17 7.35 4.19
CA GLU A 546 1.78 7.77 3.94
C GLU A 546 0.93 7.49 5.20
N GLY A 547 1.48 7.83 6.35
CA GLY A 547 0.92 7.57 7.67
C GLY A 547 1.35 6.21 8.23
N ALA A 548 1.71 6.21 9.51
CA ALA A 548 2.17 5.03 10.23
C ALA A 548 1.11 3.92 10.30
N ALA A 549 1.53 2.65 10.34
CA ALA A 549 0.62 1.49 10.46
C ALA A 549 -0.26 1.58 11.71
N GLU A 550 0.28 2.09 12.81
CA GLU A 550 -0.41 2.26 14.08
C GLU A 550 -1.56 3.27 13.94
N ILE A 551 -1.35 4.36 13.18
CA ILE A 551 -2.41 5.33 12.88
C ILE A 551 -3.44 4.74 11.93
N GLN A 552 -3.01 3.93 10.96
CA GLN A 552 -3.95 3.24 10.07
C GLN A 552 -4.85 2.25 10.84
N ALA A 553 -4.27 1.45 11.74
CA ALA A 553 -5.01 0.55 12.63
C ALA A 553 -5.94 1.33 13.57
N GLN A 554 -5.48 2.46 14.12
CA GLN A 554 -6.28 3.36 14.94
C GLN A 554 -7.53 3.89 14.21
N VAL A 555 -7.39 4.27 12.94
CA VAL A 555 -8.49 4.76 12.11
C VAL A 555 -9.49 3.64 11.79
N ILE A 556 -9.01 2.46 11.43
CA ILE A 556 -9.85 1.28 11.17
C ILE A 556 -10.65 0.93 12.43
N ALA A 557 -9.98 0.83 13.58
CA ALA A 557 -10.63 0.50 14.84
C ALA A 557 -11.71 1.50 15.22
N ARG A 558 -11.45 2.81 15.09
CA ARG A 558 -12.46 3.85 15.35
C ARG A 558 -13.67 3.73 14.43
N ARG A 559 -13.46 3.34 13.17
CA ARG A 559 -14.54 3.16 12.19
C ARG A 559 -15.37 1.89 12.42
N LEU A 560 -14.77 0.84 12.97
CA LEU A 560 -15.48 -0.39 13.36
C LEU A 560 -16.27 -0.20 14.67
N LEU A 561 -15.72 0.59 15.61
CA LEU A 561 -16.31 0.73 16.94
C LEU A 561 -17.39 1.82 17.03
N GLY A 562 -17.29 2.86 16.19
CA GLY A 562 -18.22 3.98 16.12
C GLY A 562 -19.37 3.70 15.17
#